data_AF-A0A4R4PKM6-F1
#
_entry.id   AF-A0A4R4PKM6-F1
#
_cell.length_a   1.000
_cell.length_b   1.000
_cell.length_c   1.000
_cell.angle_alpha   90.00
_cell.angle_beta   90.00
_cell.angle_gamma   90.00
#
_symmetry.space_group_name_H-M   'P 1'
#
loop_
_entity.id
_entity.type
_entity.pdbx_description
1 polymer ?
#
loop_
_entity_poly.entity_id
_entity_poly.type
_entity_poly.pdbx_seq_one_letter_code
_entity_poly.pdbx_strand_id
1 'polypeptide(L)' 'MATDRLLTPTETAARLRISNRGLLRLRLEGRIGYTPIGTGENPRVYYTEDDIEEFIRNERRAPKAAKTPRRKAS' A
#
# COMPACT_ATOMS: atom_id res chain seq x y z
N MET A 1 -5.36 -21.59 -8.15
CA MET A 1 -4.22 -21.00 -8.85
C MET A 1 -4.33 -19.50 -8.66
N ALA A 2 -3.58 -18.93 -7.72
CA ALA A 2 -3.48 -17.47 -7.61
C ALA A 2 -2.70 -17.00 -8.84
N THR A 3 -3.38 -16.33 -9.76
CA THR A 3 -2.71 -15.62 -10.85
C THR A 3 -1.84 -14.55 -10.21
N ASP A 4 -0.53 -14.61 -10.45
CA ASP A 4 0.50 -13.65 -10.02
C ASP A 4 0.27 -12.27 -10.68
N ARG A 5 -0.87 -11.66 -10.37
CA ARG A 5 -1.33 -10.44 -11.02
C ARG A 5 -0.73 -9.25 -10.30
N LEU A 6 0.22 -8.61 -10.98
CA LEU A 6 0.83 -7.38 -10.53
C LEU A 6 -0.15 -6.21 -10.76
N LEU A 7 -0.55 -5.58 -9.65
CA LEU A 7 -1.46 -4.45 -9.63
C LEU A 7 -0.66 -3.14 -9.62
N THR A 8 -1.13 -2.18 -10.40
CA THR A 8 -0.59 -0.81 -10.38
C THR A 8 -0.93 -0.11 -9.05
N PRO A 9 -0.28 1.03 -8.74
CA PRO A 9 -0.61 1.80 -7.54
C PRO A 9 -2.08 2.24 -7.53
N THR A 10 -2.63 2.62 -8.69
CA THR A 10 -4.02 3.05 -8.82
C THR A 10 -5.00 1.91 -8.53
N GLU A 11 -4.77 0.73 -9.09
CA GLU A 11 -5.62 -0.45 -8.83
C GLU A 11 -5.54 -0.90 -7.37
N THR A 12 -4.33 -0.89 -6.81
CA THR A 12 -4.08 -1.23 -5.40
C THR A 12 -4.78 -0.26 -4.47
N ALA A 13 -4.69 1.04 -4.73
CA ALA A 13 -5.36 2.07 -3.95
C ALA A 13 -6.88 1.93 -4.02
N ALA A 14 -7.43 1.62 -5.21
CA ALA A 14 -8.85 1.35 -5.38
C ALA A 14 -9.29 0.11 -4.58
N ARG A 15 -8.51 -0.97 -4.59
CA ARG A 15 -8.79 -2.20 -3.85
C ARG A 15 -8.75 -2.00 -2.34
N LEU A 16 -7.79 -1.21 -1.85
CA LEU A 16 -7.67 -0.84 -0.43
C LEU A 16 -8.63 0.29 -0.01
N ARG A 17 -9.38 0.89 -0.94
CA ARG A 17 -10.26 2.05 -0.72
C ARG A 17 -9.54 3.23 -0.06
N ILE A 18 -8.30 3.49 -0.49
CA ILE A 18 -7.48 4.62 -0.03
C ILE A 18 -7.08 5.51 -1.20
N SER A 19 -6.55 6.69 -0.92
CA SER A 19 -5.96 7.54 -1.95
C SER A 19 -4.58 7.04 -2.37
N ASN A 20 -4.15 7.34 -3.59
CA ASN A 20 -2.78 7.07 -4.06
C ASN A 20 -1.72 7.68 -3.12
N ARG A 21 -2.00 8.84 -2.51
CA ARG A 21 -1.13 9.46 -1.51
C ARG A 21 -1.06 8.64 -0.22
N GLY A 22 -2.19 8.06 0.20
CA GLY A 22 -2.25 7.13 1.33
C GLY A 22 -1.43 5.86 1.06
N LEU A 23 -1.57 5.29 -0.14
CA LEU A 23 -0.78 4.14 -0.56
C LEU A 23 0.72 4.43 -0.60
N LEU A 24 1.12 5.58 -1.15
CA LEU A 24 2.52 6.02 -1.15
C LEU A 24 3.07 6.12 0.28
N ARG A 25 2.29 6.65 1.21
CA ARG A 25 2.70 6.75 2.61
C ARG A 25 2.90 5.36 3.24
N LEU A 26 1.97 4.43 3.02
CA LEU A 26 2.12 3.05 3.51
C LEU A 26 3.39 2.39 2.96
N ARG A 27 3.70 2.63 1.69
CA ARG A 27 4.93 2.15 1.06
C ARG A 27 6.18 2.76 1.69
N LEU A 28 6.21 4.08 1.89
CA LEU A 28 7.33 4.78 2.53
C LEU A 28 7.54 4.35 4.00
N GLU A 29 6.45 4.01 4.69
CA GLU A 29 6.48 3.48 6.06
C GLU A 29 6.85 1.97 6.10
N GLY A 30 7.05 1.31 4.96
CA GLY A 30 7.36 -0.12 4.89
C GLY A 30 6.20 -1.03 5.32
N ARG A 31 4.96 -0.52 5.32
CA ARG A 31 3.78 -1.24 5.81
C ARG A 31 3.13 -2.15 4.77
N ILE A 32 3.46 -1.97 3.50
CA ILE A 32 2.95 -2.78 2.39
C ILE A 32 4.10 -3.17 1.47
N GLY A 33 4.13 -4.45 1.08
CA GLY A 33 5.09 -4.99 0.10
C GLY A 33 4.85 -4.40 -1.29
N TYR A 34 5.92 -4.25 -2.08
CA TYR A 34 5.82 -3.79 -3.46
C TYR A 34 6.97 -4.35 -4.30
N THR A 35 6.73 -4.50 -5.59
CA THR A 35 7.69 -4.98 -6.58
C THR A 35 8.05 -3.84 -7.53
N PRO A 36 9.30 -3.34 -7.51
CA PRO A 36 9.79 -2.45 -8.54
C PRO A 36 10.12 -3.25 -9.82
N ILE A 37 9.62 -2.80 -10.96
CA ILE A 37 9.89 -3.37 -12.29
C ILE A 37 10.56 -2.32 -13.18
N GLY A 38 11.66 -2.71 -13.80
CA GLY A 38 12.48 -1.87 -14.67
C GLY A 38 13.78 -1.44 -14.01
N THR A 39 14.69 -0.91 -14.83
CA THR A 39 16.02 -0.44 -14.42
C THR A 39 16.13 1.07 -14.61
N GLY A 40 16.81 1.77 -13.70
CA GLY A 40 17.03 3.22 -13.77
C GLY A 40 16.51 3.97 -12.53
N GLU A 41 16.52 5.31 -12.57
CA GLU A 41 16.18 6.17 -11.42
C GLU A 41 14.70 6.08 -11.00
N ASN A 42 13.80 5.69 -11.91
CA ASN A 42 12.35 5.63 -11.66
C ASN A 42 11.75 4.29 -12.14
N PRO A 43 11.96 3.19 -11.39
CA PRO A 43 11.30 1.92 -11.68
C PRO A 43 9.79 2.04 -11.47
N ARG A 44 9.03 1.30 -12.30
CA ARG A 44 7.57 1.22 -12.15
C ARG A 44 7.24 0.36 -10.95
N VAL A 45 6.28 0.80 -10.15
CA VAL A 45 5.96 0.15 -8.87
C VAL A 45 4.68 -0.64 -9.03
N TYR A 46 4.72 -1.91 -8.65
CA TYR A 46 3.60 -2.82 -8.66
C TYR A 46 3.42 -3.49 -7.31
N TYR A 47 2.25 -4.08 -7.09
CA TYR A 47 1.87 -4.76 -5.86
C TYR A 47 1.32 -6.14 -6.21
N THR A 48 1.73 -7.17 -5.48
CA THR A 48 1.17 -8.50 -5.66
C THR A 48 -0.19 -8.59 -4.95
N GLU A 49 -1.06 -9.49 -5.40
CA GLU A 49 -2.31 -9.74 -4.67
C GLU A 49 -2.04 -10.27 -3.25
N ASP A 50 -1.01 -11.11 -3.08
CA ASP A 50 -0.63 -11.68 -1.80
C ASP A 50 -0.22 -10.60 -0.78
N ASP A 51 0.61 -9.64 -1.19
CA ASP A 51 1.03 -8.51 -0.34
C ASP A 51 -0.17 -7.65 0.09
N ILE A 52 -1.10 -7.42 -0.83
CA ILE A 52 -2.32 -6.64 -0.56
C ILE A 52 -3.21 -7.39 0.43
N GLU A 53 -3.40 -8.69 0.24
CA GLU A 53 -4.18 -9.52 1.16
C GLU A 53 -3.52 -9.64 2.53
N GLU A 54 -2.20 -9.79 2.59
CA GLU A 54 -1.45 -9.81 3.84
C GLU A 54 -1.61 -8.49 4.58
N PHE A 55 -1.50 -7.36 3.88
CA PHE A 55 -1.76 -6.05 4.46
C PHE A 55 -3.18 -5.95 5.04
N ILE A 56 -4.20 -6.40 4.29
CA ILE A 56 -5.60 -6.41 4.77
C ILE A 56 -5.75 -7.31 6.00
N ARG A 57 -5.10 -8.49 6.03
CA ARG A 57 -5.11 -9.40 7.17
C ARG A 57 -4.46 -8.76 8.40
N ASN A 58 -3.34 -8.06 8.22
CA ASN A 58 -2.62 -7.40 9.30
C ASN A 58 -3.37 -6.18 9.86
N GLU A 59 -3.95 -5.34 9.00
CA GLU A 59 -4.80 -4.20 9.42
C GLU A 59 -6.07 -4.65 10.14
N ARG A 60 -6.61 -5.83 9.81
CA ARG A 60 -7.76 -6.40 10.53
C ARG A 60 -7.39 -6.94 11.92
N ARG A 61 -6.15 -7.38 12.11
CA ARG A 61 -5.64 -7.87 13.41
C ARG A 61 -5.22 -6.74 14.34
N ALA A 62 -4.78 -5.61 13.79
CA ALA A 62 -4.55 -4.40 14.58
C ALA A 62 -5.90 -3.71 14.87
N PRO A 63 -6.38 -3.62 16.13
CA PRO A 63 -7.51 -2.76 16.44
C PRO A 63 -7.10 -1.32 16.10
N LYS A 64 -7.80 -0.72 15.12
CA LYS A 64 -7.68 0.68 14.63
C LYS A 64 -6.93 1.63 15.58
N ALA A 65 -5.60 1.61 15.54
CA ALA A 65 -4.72 2.65 16.05
C ALA A 65 -3.96 3.15 14.81
N ALA A 66 -4.00 4.41 14.40
CA ALA A 66 -4.32 5.64 15.10
C ALA A 66 -5.00 6.60 14.13
N LYS A 67 -6.02 7.31 14.61
CA LYS A 67 -6.35 8.63 14.07
C LYS A 67 -5.06 9.46 14.14
N THR A 68 -4.53 9.88 12.99
CA THR A 68 -3.43 10.85 12.95
C THR A 68 -3.82 12.05 13.82
N PRO A 69 -3.04 12.44 14.84
CA PRO A 69 -3.32 13.65 15.58
C PRO A 69 -3.18 14.82 14.61
N ARG A 70 -4.30 15.52 14.35
CA ARG A 70 -4.28 16.82 13.70
C ARG A 70 -3.45 17.74 14.59
N ARG A 71 -2.22 18.06 14.19
CA ARG A 71 -1.45 19.16 14.78
C ARG A 71 -2.31 20.43 14.64
N LYS A 72 -2.79 20.97 15.76
CA LYS A 72 -3.23 22.37 15.82
C LYS A 72 -1.97 23.23 15.72
N ALA A 73 -1.91 24.09 14.71
CA ALA A 73 -0.98 25.21 14.71
C ALA A 73 -1.56 26.31 15.62
N SER A 74 -0.67 26.92 16.40
CA SER A 74 -0.88 28.00 17.37
C SER A 74 -1.42 29.28 16.75
#